data_AF-A0A7C6EZS1-F1
#
_entry.id   AF-A0A7C6EZS1-F1
#
_cell.length_a   1.000
_cell.length_b   1.000
_cell.length_c   1.000
_cell.angle_alpha   90.00
_cell.angle_beta   90.00
_cell.angle_gamma   90.00
#
_symmetry.space_group_name_H-M   'P 1'
#
loop_
_entity.id
_entity.type
_entity.pdbx_description
1 polymer ?
#
loop_
_entity_poly.entity_id
_entity_poly.type
_entity_poly.pdbx_seq_one_letter_code
_entity_poly.pdbx_strand_id
1 'polypeptide(L)'
;MITAIATPVCLPVIGLLILLVRLTSRGPGLYRQQRVGRNGKLFWIYKIRTMRIDAEAETGPVWTDENDPRITPVGRWLRRLHLDELPQIFNVLMGQMTLIGPRPERPEFTQNLARVIPGYLARNMVLPGITGLAQINLPPDRDLDSVRRKLVLDLEYVEKASFWLDVRIMLCTVLKMLGLPGLTIAGWLKLIRPVRVPPWMYNGKHGGGQIPATYSRAAQHVVNGTSHGMAEQFAKSHRNVFRKPR
;
A
#
# COMPACT_ATOMS: atom_id res chain seq x y z
N MET A 1 -19.91 -3.38 -7.98
CA MET A 1 -20.48 -3.06 -9.31
C MET A 1 -19.40 -2.64 -10.31
N ILE A 2 -18.68 -1.51 -10.11
CA ILE A 2 -17.61 -1.04 -11.02
C ILE A 2 -16.54 -2.11 -11.28
N THR A 3 -16.00 -2.72 -10.22
CA THR A 3 -14.99 -3.77 -10.31
C THR A 3 -15.46 -4.99 -11.11
N ALA A 4 -16.73 -5.38 -10.97
CA ALA A 4 -17.30 -6.53 -11.67
C ALA A 4 -17.44 -6.27 -13.18
N ILE A 5 -17.73 -5.03 -13.57
CA ILE A 5 -17.84 -4.60 -14.98
C ILE A 5 -16.44 -4.46 -15.61
N ALA A 6 -15.46 -3.95 -14.87
CA ALA A 6 -14.10 -3.78 -15.36
C ALA A 6 -13.37 -5.12 -15.56
N THR A 7 -13.70 -6.15 -14.76
CA THR A 7 -12.96 -7.42 -14.75
C THR A 7 -12.96 -8.16 -16.11
N PRO A 8 -14.10 -8.35 -16.81
CA PRO A 8 -14.11 -8.97 -18.15
C PRO A 8 -13.22 -8.27 -19.17
N VAL A 9 -13.15 -6.93 -19.11
CA VAL A 9 -12.31 -6.11 -20.00
C VAL A 9 -10.83 -6.22 -19.62
N CYS A 10 -10.52 -6.28 -18.32
CA CYS A 10 -9.15 -6.42 -17.84
C CYS A 10 -8.56 -7.82 -18.09
N LEU A 11 -9.38 -8.88 -18.12
CA LEU A 11 -8.91 -10.26 -18.31
C LEU A 11 -8.05 -10.49 -19.56
N PRO A 12 -8.49 -10.13 -20.79
CA PRO A 12 -7.67 -10.31 -22.00
C PRO A 12 -6.38 -9.48 -21.92
N VAL A 13 -6.44 -8.27 -21.37
CA VAL A 13 -5.26 -7.41 -21.17
C VAL A 13 -4.27 -8.07 -20.20
N ILE A 14 -4.74 -8.55 -19.05
CA ILE A 14 -3.90 -9.27 -18.07
C ILE A 14 -3.24 -10.49 -18.71
N GLY A 15 -3.99 -11.28 -19.49
CA GLY A 15 -3.46 -12.43 -20.22
C GLY A 15 -2.34 -12.07 -21.19
N LEU A 16 -2.55 -11.04 -22.00
CA LEU A 16 -1.55 -10.53 -22.95
C LEU A 16 -0.29 -10.03 -22.25
N LEU A 17 -0.44 -9.28 -21.15
CA LEU A 17 0.69 -8.76 -20.39
C LEU A 17 1.49 -9.86 -19.68
N ILE A 18 0.81 -10.90 -19.17
CA ILE A 18 1.46 -12.11 -18.62
C ILE A 18 2.26 -12.82 -19.71
N LEU A 19 1.70 -12.98 -20.91
CA LEU A 19 2.38 -13.60 -22.05
C LEU A 19 3.62 -12.78 -22.44
N LEU A 20 3.49 -11.45 -22.58
CA LEU A 20 4.59 -10.55 -22.89
C LEU A 20 5.75 -10.69 -21.91
N VAL A 21 5.46 -10.74 -20.60
CA VAL A 21 6.48 -10.93 -19.56
C VAL A 21 7.15 -12.30 -19.65
N ARG A 22 6.39 -13.36 -19.97
CA ARG A 22 6.95 -14.71 -20.14
C ARG A 22 7.85 -14.84 -21.37
N LEU A 23 7.51 -14.14 -22.45
CA LEU A 23 8.30 -14.14 -23.69
C LEU A 23 9.59 -13.33 -23.53
N THR A 24 9.60 -12.31 -22.67
CA THR A 24 10.74 -11.39 -22.49
C THR A 24 11.58 -11.68 -21.25
N SER A 25 11.12 -12.56 -20.35
CA SER A 25 11.83 -12.94 -19.14
C SER A 25 11.48 -14.37 -18.71
N ARG A 26 12.50 -15.19 -18.41
CA ARG A 26 12.33 -16.58 -17.95
C ARG A 26 11.47 -16.62 -16.68
N GLY A 27 10.53 -17.57 -16.57
CA GLY A 27 9.72 -17.80 -15.36
C GLY A 27 8.24 -17.42 -15.47
N PRO A 28 7.50 -17.41 -14.34
CA PRO A 28 6.07 -17.11 -14.32
C PRO A 28 5.79 -15.63 -14.63
N GLY A 29 4.73 -15.33 -15.39
CA GLY A 29 4.35 -13.94 -15.68
C GLY A 29 3.55 -13.27 -14.54
N LEU A 30 2.98 -14.06 -13.64
CA LEU A 30 2.29 -13.59 -12.43
C LEU A 30 3.22 -13.69 -11.22
N TYR A 31 3.19 -12.68 -10.38
CA TYR A 31 3.86 -12.61 -9.10
C TYR A 31 2.81 -12.43 -7.99
N ARG A 32 3.03 -13.09 -6.85
CA ARG A 32 2.19 -12.93 -5.66
C ARG A 32 3.05 -12.59 -4.45
N GLN A 33 2.54 -11.74 -3.58
CA GLN A 33 3.23 -11.33 -2.36
C GLN A 33 2.24 -11.23 -1.21
N GLN A 34 2.64 -11.66 -0.01
CA GLN A 34 1.82 -11.45 1.18
C GLN A 34 1.83 -9.97 1.57
N ARG A 35 0.66 -9.49 1.97
CA ARG A 35 0.44 -8.14 2.42
C ARG A 35 -0.47 -8.12 3.65
N VAL A 36 -0.34 -7.09 4.46
CA VAL A 36 -1.15 -6.88 5.65
C VAL A 36 -2.42 -6.10 5.27
N GLY A 37 -3.58 -6.72 5.45
CA GLY A 37 -4.89 -6.14 5.20
C GLY A 37 -5.57 -5.62 6.46
N ARG A 38 -6.90 -5.54 6.40
CA ARG A 38 -7.72 -5.03 7.49
C ARG A 38 -7.55 -5.88 8.76
N ASN A 39 -7.45 -5.21 9.90
CA ASN A 39 -7.23 -5.80 11.23
C ASN A 39 -5.99 -6.71 11.30
N GLY A 40 -4.97 -6.41 10.49
CA GLY A 40 -3.74 -7.20 10.45
C GLY A 40 -3.85 -8.53 9.71
N LYS A 41 -4.99 -8.87 9.08
CA LYS A 41 -5.15 -10.13 8.36
C LYS A 41 -4.26 -10.18 7.12
N LEU A 42 -3.49 -11.24 6.96
CA LEU A 42 -2.67 -11.43 5.77
C LEU A 42 -3.49 -11.88 4.58
N PHE A 43 -3.14 -11.38 3.40
CA PHE A 43 -3.68 -11.83 2.14
C PHE A 43 -2.61 -11.77 1.04
N TRP A 44 -2.85 -12.48 -0.07
CA TRP A 44 -1.96 -12.49 -1.21
C TRP A 44 -2.39 -11.43 -2.22
N ILE A 45 -1.51 -10.48 -2.51
CA ILE A 45 -1.73 -9.55 -3.62
C ILE A 45 -1.23 -10.18 -4.92
N TYR A 46 -1.97 -9.97 -6.01
CA TYR A 46 -1.58 -10.44 -7.34
C TYR A 46 -1.05 -9.30 -8.19
N LYS A 47 0.08 -9.53 -8.86
CA LYS A 47 0.70 -8.57 -9.77
C LYS A 47 1.28 -9.27 -10.99
N ILE A 48 1.46 -8.53 -12.07
CA ILE A 48 2.30 -8.98 -13.18
C ILE A 48 3.76 -8.85 -12.73
N ARG A 49 4.57 -9.85 -13.02
CA ARG A 49 5.98 -9.85 -12.63
C ARG A 49 6.74 -8.79 -13.42
N THR A 50 7.34 -7.84 -12.71
CA THR A 50 8.14 -6.75 -13.30
C THR A 50 9.62 -6.83 -12.96
N MET A 51 10.02 -7.80 -12.13
CA MET A 51 11.39 -8.04 -11.72
C MET A 51 11.88 -9.43 -12.14
N ARG A 52 13.21 -9.61 -12.19
CA ARG A 52 13.84 -10.92 -12.33
C ARG A 52 13.51 -11.85 -11.15
N ILE A 53 13.55 -13.17 -11.35
CA ILE A 53 13.11 -14.17 -10.34
C ILE A 53 13.96 -14.08 -9.06
N ASP A 54 15.24 -13.81 -9.25
CA ASP A 54 16.31 -13.72 -8.27
C ASP A 54 16.47 -12.31 -7.66
N ALA A 55 15.51 -11.41 -7.89
CA ALA A 55 15.59 -10.01 -7.44
C ALA A 55 15.84 -9.82 -5.93
N GLU A 56 15.41 -10.76 -5.09
CA GLU A 56 15.62 -10.70 -3.64
C GLU A 56 16.60 -11.79 -3.14
N ALA A 57 17.28 -12.52 -4.03
CA ALA A 57 18.12 -13.66 -3.66
C ALA A 57 19.31 -13.26 -2.77
N GLU A 58 19.94 -12.13 -3.06
CA GLU A 58 21.12 -11.66 -2.32
C GLU A 58 20.79 -10.66 -1.20
N THR A 59 19.77 -9.82 -1.40
CA THR A 59 19.48 -8.69 -0.51
C THR A 59 18.29 -8.91 0.41
N GLY A 60 17.44 -9.90 0.10
CA GLY A 60 16.15 -10.08 0.78
C GLY A 60 15.15 -8.95 0.48
N PRO A 61 14.16 -8.73 1.37
CA PRO A 61 13.10 -7.75 1.17
C PRO A 61 13.61 -6.32 1.32
N VAL A 62 13.74 -5.59 0.20
CA VAL A 62 14.18 -4.19 0.16
C VAL A 62 13.18 -3.36 -0.63
N TRP A 63 12.96 -2.09 -0.24
CA TRP A 63 12.18 -1.17 -1.05
C TRP A 63 12.78 -1.03 -2.45
N THR A 64 11.91 -0.87 -3.45
CA THR A 64 12.36 -0.67 -4.82
C THR A 64 12.66 0.80 -5.07
N ASP A 65 13.83 1.08 -5.62
CA ASP A 65 14.16 2.38 -6.21
C ASP A 65 13.51 2.56 -7.60
N GLU A 66 13.40 3.79 -8.09
CA GLU A 66 12.89 4.13 -9.42
C GLU A 66 13.76 3.54 -10.53
N ASN A 67 15.08 3.49 -10.33
CA ASN A 67 16.07 2.95 -11.28
C ASN A 67 16.65 1.61 -10.85
N ASP A 68 15.86 0.79 -10.17
CA ASP A 68 16.31 -0.49 -9.63
C ASP A 68 16.73 -1.49 -10.74
N PRO A 69 17.98 -2.01 -10.71
CA PRO A 69 18.51 -2.91 -11.73
C PRO A 69 17.84 -4.29 -11.73
N ARG A 70 16.95 -4.56 -10.77
CA ARG A 70 16.16 -5.80 -10.70
C ARG A 70 14.93 -5.76 -11.59
N ILE A 71 14.54 -4.58 -12.08
CA ILE A 71 13.37 -4.38 -12.94
C ILE A 71 13.72 -4.76 -14.38
N THR A 72 12.87 -5.57 -15.03
CA THR A 72 13.04 -5.92 -16.45
C THR A 72 12.65 -4.73 -17.35
N PRO A 73 13.14 -4.66 -18.61
CA PRO A 73 12.77 -3.58 -19.53
C PRO A 73 11.25 -3.43 -19.71
N VAL A 74 10.54 -4.55 -19.94
CA VAL A 74 9.07 -4.59 -19.99
C VAL A 74 8.47 -4.20 -18.63
N GLY A 75 9.06 -4.69 -17.53
CA GLY A 75 8.64 -4.36 -16.18
C GLY A 75 8.67 -2.86 -15.88
N ARG A 76 9.64 -2.13 -16.43
CA ARG A 76 9.74 -0.67 -16.27
C ARG A 76 8.54 0.05 -16.90
N TRP A 77 8.12 -0.38 -18.10
CA TRP A 77 6.93 0.17 -18.75
C TRP A 77 5.66 -0.19 -18.00
N LEU A 78 5.52 -1.45 -17.57
CA LEU A 78 4.37 -1.90 -16.79
C LEU A 78 4.19 -1.09 -15.50
N ARG A 79 5.27 -0.84 -14.75
CA ARG A 79 5.23 -0.06 -13.50
C ARG A 79 4.90 1.41 -13.75
N ARG A 80 5.45 2.00 -14.82
CA ARG A 80 5.17 3.40 -15.19
C ARG A 80 3.69 3.63 -15.46
N LEU A 81 3.04 2.66 -16.10
CA LEU A 81 1.62 2.71 -16.43
C LEU A 81 0.72 2.04 -15.37
N HIS A 82 1.29 1.56 -14.25
CA HIS A 82 0.60 0.78 -13.22
C HIS A 82 -0.13 -0.47 -13.75
N LEU A 83 0.25 -0.96 -14.92
CA LEU A 83 -0.35 -2.15 -15.55
C LEU A 83 0.02 -3.43 -14.79
N ASP A 84 1.12 -3.42 -14.05
CA ASP A 84 1.51 -4.54 -13.19
C ASP A 84 0.55 -4.78 -12.04
N GLU A 85 -0.26 -3.78 -11.67
CA GLU A 85 -1.23 -3.85 -10.58
C GLU A 85 -2.63 -4.28 -11.02
N LEU A 86 -2.89 -4.42 -12.31
CA LEU A 86 -4.21 -4.86 -12.83
C LEU A 86 -4.74 -6.15 -12.19
N PRO A 87 -3.93 -7.20 -11.92
CA PRO A 87 -4.43 -8.40 -11.25
C PRO A 87 -4.98 -8.16 -9.83
N GLN A 88 -4.72 -7.01 -9.20
CA GLN A 88 -5.30 -6.68 -7.89
C GLN A 88 -6.82 -6.52 -7.94
N ILE A 89 -7.41 -6.38 -9.13
CA ILE A 89 -8.87 -6.38 -9.29
C ILE A 89 -9.52 -7.63 -8.70
N PHE A 90 -8.84 -8.79 -8.77
CA PHE A 90 -9.30 -10.02 -8.14
C PHE A 90 -9.32 -9.90 -6.60
N ASN A 91 -8.34 -9.23 -6.00
CA ASN A 91 -8.32 -8.98 -4.55
C ASN A 91 -9.51 -8.11 -4.10
N VAL A 92 -9.91 -7.16 -4.95
CA VAL A 92 -11.11 -6.35 -4.70
C VAL A 92 -12.38 -7.19 -4.80
N LEU A 93 -12.49 -8.07 -5.80
CA LEU A 93 -13.62 -8.99 -5.93
C LEU A 93 -13.72 -10.00 -4.77
N MET A 94 -12.58 -10.47 -4.27
CA MET A 94 -12.52 -11.36 -3.10
C MET A 94 -12.78 -10.64 -1.76
N GLY A 95 -13.03 -9.32 -1.76
CA GLY A 95 -13.26 -8.54 -0.55
C GLY A 95 -12.03 -8.35 0.34
N GLN A 96 -10.83 -8.60 -0.19
CA GLN A 96 -9.55 -8.43 0.51
C GLN A 96 -9.03 -6.99 0.39
N MET A 97 -9.42 -6.29 -0.67
CA MET A 97 -9.04 -4.90 -0.98
C MET A 97 -10.26 -4.09 -1.40
N THR A 98 -10.11 -2.77 -1.38
CA THR A 98 -10.99 -1.80 -2.03
C THR A 98 -10.23 -1.09 -3.16
N LEU A 99 -10.95 -0.30 -3.96
CA LEU A 99 -10.30 0.54 -4.96
C LEU A 99 -9.51 1.68 -4.27
N ILE A 100 -10.14 2.30 -3.26
CA ILE A 100 -9.59 3.42 -2.50
C ILE A 100 -9.28 2.99 -1.07
N GLY A 101 -8.10 3.34 -0.57
CA GLY A 101 -7.66 3.06 0.80
C GLY A 101 -6.13 3.12 0.97
N PRO A 102 -5.64 2.94 2.22
CA PRO A 102 -4.22 2.85 2.50
C PRO A 102 -3.57 1.72 1.71
N ARG A 103 -2.38 1.97 1.14
CA ARG A 103 -1.66 0.92 0.38
C ARG A 103 -1.22 -0.21 1.31
N PRO A 104 -1.50 -1.48 1.00
CA PRO A 104 -1.15 -2.57 1.89
C PRO A 104 0.37 -2.81 1.91
N GLU A 105 0.95 -2.93 3.10
CA GLU A 105 2.39 -3.13 3.27
C GLU A 105 2.75 -4.60 3.48
N ARG A 106 4.00 -4.98 3.17
CA ARG A 106 4.56 -6.30 3.47
C ARG A 106 4.56 -6.56 4.97
N PRO A 107 4.32 -7.79 5.43
CA PRO A 107 4.40 -8.16 6.84
C PRO A 107 5.75 -7.79 7.48
N GLU A 108 6.85 -8.02 6.75
CA GLU A 108 8.23 -7.78 7.20
C GLU A 108 8.46 -6.30 7.51
N PHE A 109 7.99 -5.39 6.64
CA PHE A 109 8.07 -3.95 6.88
C PHE A 109 7.07 -3.49 7.94
N THR A 110 5.83 -4.01 7.91
CA THR A 110 4.79 -3.65 8.87
C THR A 110 5.24 -3.89 10.30
N GLN A 111 5.90 -5.03 10.57
CA GLN A 111 6.42 -5.36 11.89
C GLN A 111 7.51 -4.37 12.35
N ASN A 112 8.47 -4.06 11.48
CA ASN A 112 9.55 -3.13 11.79
C ASN A 112 9.04 -1.70 12.01
N LEU A 113 8.12 -1.25 11.15
CA LEU A 113 7.52 0.07 11.23
C LEU A 113 6.62 0.23 12.45
N ALA A 114 5.86 -0.81 12.82
CA ALA A 114 5.02 -0.79 14.03
C ALA A 114 5.83 -0.67 15.33
N ARG A 115 7.09 -1.10 15.34
CA ARG A 115 7.98 -0.94 16.51
C ARG A 115 8.55 0.47 16.64
N VAL A 116 8.78 1.16 15.52
CA VAL A 116 9.47 2.46 15.50
C VAL A 116 8.54 3.67 15.31
N ILE A 117 7.34 3.45 14.79
CA ILE A 117 6.34 4.49 14.54
C ILE A 117 5.10 4.18 15.38
N PRO A 118 4.84 4.94 16.45
CA PRO A 118 3.63 4.80 17.25
C PRO A 118 2.38 4.88 16.36
N GLY A 119 1.38 4.03 16.65
CA GLY A 119 0.11 4.04 15.93
C GLY A 119 0.15 3.57 14.47
N TYR A 120 1.27 3.06 13.97
CA TYR A 120 1.41 2.62 12.56
C TYR A 120 0.31 1.65 12.13
N LEU A 121 -0.10 0.72 13.00
CA LEU A 121 -1.12 -0.29 12.70
C LEU A 121 -2.54 0.28 12.56
N ALA A 122 -2.80 1.52 12.98
CA ALA A 122 -4.14 2.11 12.87
C ALA A 122 -4.57 2.33 11.40
N ARG A 123 -3.63 2.39 10.45
CA ARG A 123 -3.95 2.40 9.00
C ARG A 123 -4.66 1.13 8.54
N ASN A 124 -4.50 0.02 9.26
CA ASN A 124 -5.12 -1.27 8.95
C ASN A 124 -6.56 -1.41 9.48
N MET A 125 -7.18 -0.34 9.99
CA MET A 125 -8.58 -0.37 10.46
C MET A 125 -9.60 -0.45 9.32
N VAL A 126 -9.21 -0.01 8.12
CA VAL A 126 -10.02 -0.07 6.90
C VAL A 126 -9.45 -1.11 5.93
N LEU A 127 -10.21 -1.43 4.88
CA LEU A 127 -9.67 -2.26 3.80
C LEU A 127 -8.56 -1.49 3.07
N PRO A 128 -7.47 -2.17 2.70
CA PRO A 128 -6.42 -1.55 1.89
C PRO A 128 -6.90 -1.26 0.47
N GLY A 129 -6.38 -0.18 -0.11
CA GLY A 129 -6.73 0.29 -1.45
C GLY A 129 -5.67 0.01 -2.50
N ILE A 130 -6.08 -0.03 -3.77
CA ILE A 130 -5.16 0.05 -4.92
C ILE A 130 -4.51 1.44 -4.95
N THR A 131 -5.33 2.48 -4.87
CA THR A 131 -4.92 3.89 -4.74
C THR A 131 -5.48 4.49 -3.45
N GLY A 132 -5.05 5.70 -3.07
CA GLY A 132 -5.42 6.31 -1.81
C GLY A 132 -4.93 7.75 -1.68
N LEU A 133 -5.34 8.40 -0.59
CA LEU A 133 -5.02 9.81 -0.33
C LEU A 133 -3.52 10.06 -0.28
N ALA A 134 -2.76 9.14 0.34
CA ALA A 134 -1.31 9.24 0.40
C ALA A 134 -0.65 9.09 -0.97
N GLN A 135 -1.11 8.17 -1.81
CA GLN A 135 -0.59 7.91 -3.15
C GLN A 135 -0.79 9.10 -4.11
N ILE A 136 -1.81 9.93 -3.85
CA ILE A 136 -2.02 11.17 -4.60
C ILE A 136 -1.02 12.25 -4.18
N ASN A 137 -0.77 12.38 -2.88
CA ASN A 137 -0.06 13.53 -2.30
C ASN A 137 1.46 13.32 -2.14
N LEU A 138 1.92 12.08 -2.05
CA LEU A 138 3.31 11.78 -1.67
C LEU A 138 3.98 10.81 -2.66
N PRO A 139 5.31 10.94 -2.85
CA PRO A 139 6.09 9.98 -3.60
C PRO A 139 6.18 8.61 -2.87
N PRO A 140 6.76 7.58 -3.53
CA PRO A 140 7.10 6.31 -2.89
C PRO A 140 7.97 6.48 -1.64
N ASP A 141 7.89 5.53 -0.71
CA ASP A 141 8.65 5.56 0.54
C ASP A 141 10.14 5.33 0.29
N ARG A 142 10.99 6.13 0.93
CA ARG A 142 12.46 6.07 0.83
C ARG A 142 13.13 5.93 2.20
N ASP A 143 12.51 6.48 3.23
CA ASP A 143 13.02 6.53 4.61
C ASP A 143 11.87 6.54 5.64
N LEU A 144 12.21 6.50 6.93
CA LEU A 144 11.21 6.52 8.01
C LEU A 144 10.35 7.78 8.06
N ASP A 145 10.87 8.95 7.68
CA ASP A 145 10.09 10.19 7.66
C ASP A 145 9.06 10.17 6.53
N SER A 146 9.42 9.66 5.36
CA SER A 146 8.50 9.44 4.24
C SER A 146 7.32 8.54 4.66
N VAL A 147 7.60 7.48 5.44
CA VAL A 147 6.58 6.59 5.99
C VAL A 147 5.70 7.31 7.01
N ARG A 148 6.25 8.14 7.90
CA ARG A 148 5.45 8.93 8.86
C ARG A 148 4.52 9.89 8.13
N ARG A 149 5.01 10.60 7.11
CA ARG A 149 4.21 11.49 6.26
C ARG A 149 3.07 10.75 5.57
N LYS A 150 3.35 9.55 5.04
CA LYS A 150 2.32 8.67 4.46
C LYS A 150 1.30 8.22 5.50
N LEU A 151 1.75 7.84 6.69
CA LEU A 151 0.87 7.44 7.78
C LEU A 151 -0.10 8.55 8.18
N VAL A 152 0.35 9.82 8.23
CA VAL A 152 -0.55 10.97 8.51
C VAL A 152 -1.74 10.99 7.55
N LEU A 153 -1.49 10.82 6.24
CA LEU A 153 -2.54 10.83 5.22
C LEU A 153 -3.40 9.57 5.24
N ASP A 154 -2.81 8.40 5.54
CA ASP A 154 -3.56 7.17 5.71
C ASP A 154 -4.52 7.27 6.90
N LEU A 155 -4.09 7.86 8.02
CA LEU A 155 -4.94 8.08 9.19
C LEU A 155 -6.03 9.12 8.93
N GLU A 156 -5.71 10.20 8.19
CA GLU A 156 -6.74 11.15 7.75
C GLU A 156 -7.80 10.47 6.88
N TYR A 157 -7.38 9.59 5.97
CA TYR A 157 -8.32 8.82 5.16
C TYR A 157 -9.18 7.90 6.02
N VAL A 158 -8.59 7.16 6.97
CA VAL A 158 -9.33 6.29 7.90
C VAL A 158 -10.39 7.08 8.68
N GLU A 159 -10.08 8.32 9.08
CA GLU A 159 -10.99 9.17 9.86
C GLU A 159 -12.09 9.79 9.00
N LYS A 160 -11.76 10.26 7.79
CA LYS A 160 -12.65 11.03 6.93
C LYS A 160 -13.21 10.24 5.73
N ALA A 161 -13.05 8.93 5.76
CA ALA A 161 -13.52 8.03 4.71
C ALA A 161 -14.99 8.32 4.42
N SER A 162 -15.28 8.70 3.18
CA SER A 162 -16.61 9.06 2.73
C SER A 162 -16.72 8.80 1.24
N PHE A 163 -17.94 8.54 0.77
CA PHE A 163 -18.22 8.29 -0.64
C PHE A 163 -17.63 9.39 -1.55
N TRP A 164 -17.81 10.67 -1.19
CA TRP A 164 -17.30 11.79 -1.96
C TRP A 164 -15.78 11.94 -1.93
N LEU A 165 -15.12 11.51 -0.86
CA LEU A 165 -13.66 11.45 -0.83
C LEU A 165 -13.16 10.38 -1.80
N ASP A 166 -13.78 9.20 -1.80
CA ASP A 166 -13.43 8.09 -2.69
C ASP A 166 -13.61 8.46 -4.16
N VAL A 167 -14.74 9.09 -4.53
CA VAL A 167 -14.99 9.56 -5.90
C VAL A 167 -13.91 10.53 -6.37
N ARG A 168 -13.51 11.49 -5.52
CA ARG A 168 -12.46 12.45 -5.87
C ARG A 168 -11.10 11.77 -6.03
N ILE A 169 -10.72 10.88 -5.12
CA ILE A 169 -9.45 10.14 -5.21
C ILE A 169 -9.44 9.27 -6.48
N MET A 170 -10.55 8.59 -6.79
CA MET A 170 -10.70 7.79 -8.01
C MET A 170 -10.52 8.65 -9.26
N LEU A 171 -11.27 9.76 -9.37
CA LEU A 171 -11.21 10.66 -10.51
C LEU A 171 -9.79 11.23 -10.70
N CYS A 172 -9.16 11.66 -9.61
CA CYS A 172 -7.77 12.14 -9.64
C CYS A 172 -6.81 11.08 -10.17
N THR A 173 -6.99 9.82 -9.75
CA THR A 173 -6.15 8.70 -10.17
C THR A 173 -6.32 8.41 -11.66
N VAL A 174 -7.56 8.33 -12.16
CA VAL A 174 -7.85 8.10 -13.58
C VAL A 174 -7.28 9.22 -14.44
N LEU A 175 -7.52 10.48 -14.09
CA LEU A 175 -7.01 11.62 -14.86
C LEU A 175 -5.48 11.68 -14.87
N LYS A 176 -4.82 11.34 -13.75
CA LYS A 176 -3.35 11.23 -13.68
C LYS A 176 -2.83 10.11 -14.59
N MET A 177 -3.52 8.97 -14.66
CA MET A 177 -3.16 7.88 -15.57
C MET A 177 -3.35 8.25 -17.05
N LEU A 178 -4.27 9.17 -17.36
CA LEU A 178 -4.46 9.73 -18.71
C LEU A 178 -3.42 10.81 -19.08
N GLY A 179 -2.44 11.08 -18.21
CA GLY A 179 -1.32 11.98 -18.51
C GLY A 179 -1.54 13.45 -18.13
N LEU A 180 -2.66 13.76 -17.47
CA LEU A 180 -2.89 15.13 -16.98
C LEU A 180 -2.02 15.45 -15.75
N PRO A 181 -1.62 16.73 -15.55
CA PRO A 181 -0.78 17.13 -14.42
C PRO A 181 -1.44 16.82 -13.07
N GLY A 182 -0.90 15.85 -12.35
CA GLY A 182 -1.51 15.30 -11.13
C GLY A 182 -1.71 16.32 -10.02
N LEU A 183 -0.78 17.28 -9.85
CA LEU A 183 -0.89 18.34 -8.83
C LEU A 183 -2.04 19.31 -9.13
N THR A 184 -2.23 19.67 -10.40
CA THR A 184 -3.31 20.58 -10.82
C THR A 184 -4.68 19.95 -10.54
N ILE A 185 -4.86 18.68 -10.92
CA ILE A 185 -6.11 17.95 -10.70
C ILE A 185 -6.36 17.73 -9.22
N ALA A 186 -5.34 17.33 -8.46
CA ALA A 186 -5.46 17.16 -7.02
C ALA A 186 -5.87 18.48 -6.33
N GLY A 187 -5.39 19.62 -6.83
CA GLY A 187 -5.82 20.95 -6.40
C GLY A 187 -7.30 21.20 -6.68
N TRP A 188 -7.74 21.01 -7.93
CA TRP A 188 -9.14 21.19 -8.34
C TRP A 188 -10.11 20.30 -7.56
N LEU A 189 -9.70 19.06 -7.29
CA LEU A 189 -10.49 18.09 -6.52
C LEU A 189 -10.36 18.27 -4.99
N LYS A 190 -9.63 19.31 -4.53
CA LYS A 190 -9.41 19.60 -3.10
C LYS A 190 -8.84 18.39 -2.34
N LEU A 191 -7.90 17.69 -2.98
CA LEU A 191 -7.20 16.51 -2.45
C LEU A 191 -5.79 16.81 -1.96
N ILE A 192 -5.23 17.98 -2.30
CA ILE A 192 -3.95 18.41 -1.74
C ILE A 192 -4.06 18.51 -0.22
N ARG A 193 -3.10 17.91 0.47
CA ARG A 193 -3.00 17.93 1.93
C ARG A 193 -1.61 18.42 2.34
N PRO A 194 -1.52 19.49 3.14
CA PRO A 194 -0.27 19.80 3.81
C PRO A 194 0.03 18.70 4.82
N VAL A 195 1.19 18.06 4.69
CA VAL A 195 1.58 16.97 5.59
C VAL A 195 2.54 17.51 6.63
N ARG A 196 2.06 17.65 7.87
CA ARG A 196 2.90 17.94 9.04
C ARG A 196 2.90 16.71 9.95
N VAL A 197 4.06 16.10 10.12
CA VAL A 197 4.21 14.95 11.02
C VAL A 197 4.14 15.46 12.45
N PRO A 198 3.20 14.96 13.28
CA PRO A 198 3.09 15.40 14.65
C PRO A 198 4.25 14.85 15.50
N PRO A 199 4.73 15.58 16.52
CA PRO A 199 5.90 15.19 17.32
C PRO A 199 5.82 13.78 17.93
N TRP A 200 4.62 13.34 18.31
CA TRP A 200 4.41 12.02 18.92
C TRP A 200 4.77 10.85 17.99
N MET A 201 4.79 11.03 16.67
CA MET A 201 5.20 9.99 15.72
C MET A 201 6.73 9.75 15.67
N TYR A 202 7.54 10.65 16.25
CA TYR A 202 9.00 10.49 16.32
C TYR A 202 9.47 9.75 17.58
N ASN A 203 8.70 9.79 18.66
CA ASN A 203 9.09 9.25 19.96
C ASN A 203 8.69 7.78 20.12
N GLY A 204 9.30 6.89 19.31
CA GLY A 204 9.07 5.44 19.39
C GLY A 204 9.65 4.74 20.63
N LYS A 205 10.37 5.45 21.52
CA LYS A 205 11.08 4.88 22.68
C LYS A 205 10.47 5.15 24.06
N HIS A 206 9.37 5.90 24.15
CA HIS A 206 8.66 6.09 25.40
C HIS A 206 7.20 5.72 25.19
N GLY A 207 6.75 4.65 25.84
CA GLY A 207 5.37 4.17 25.87
C GLY A 207 4.41 5.16 26.52
N GLY A 208 4.22 6.33 25.91
CA GLY A 208 3.39 7.41 26.44
C GLY A 208 2.97 8.47 25.44
N GLY A 209 3.27 8.31 24.15
CA GLY A 209 2.72 9.19 23.11
C GLY A 209 1.25 8.86 22.86
N GLN A 210 0.35 9.39 23.70
CA GLN A 210 -1.09 9.36 23.42
C GLN A 210 -1.33 10.03 22.07
N ILE A 211 -2.10 9.36 21.20
CA ILE A 211 -2.61 10.05 20.00
C ILE A 211 -3.51 11.18 20.49
N PRO A 212 -3.35 12.42 19.97
CA PRO A 212 -4.19 13.54 20.34
C PRO A 212 -5.68 13.20 20.25
N ALA A 213 -6.49 13.76 21.14
CA ALA A 213 -7.94 13.51 21.22
C ALA A 213 -8.71 13.84 19.92
N THR A 214 -8.04 14.49 18.95
CA THR A 214 -8.56 14.83 17.62
C THR A 214 -8.75 13.63 16.70
N TYR A 215 -8.08 12.49 16.94
CA TYR A 215 -8.29 11.27 16.15
C TYR A 215 -9.52 10.50 16.63
N SER A 216 -10.19 9.76 15.75
CA SER A 216 -11.41 9.02 16.13
C SER A 216 -11.20 8.11 17.35
N ARG A 217 -12.25 7.89 18.16
CA ARG A 217 -12.19 6.96 19.32
C ARG A 217 -11.66 5.57 18.95
N ALA A 218 -11.88 5.11 17.71
CA ALA A 218 -11.34 3.85 17.21
C ALA A 218 -9.82 3.90 17.02
N ALA A 219 -9.28 5.00 16.48
CA ALA A 219 -7.83 5.22 16.37
C ALA A 219 -7.19 5.42 17.76
N GLN A 220 -7.89 6.09 18.68
CA GLN A 220 -7.45 6.23 20.08
C GLN A 220 -7.41 4.88 20.81
N HIS A 221 -8.43 4.01 20.68
CA HIS A 221 -8.45 2.69 21.33
C HIS A 221 -7.31 1.77 20.87
N VAL A 222 -6.99 1.80 19.57
CA VAL A 222 -5.91 0.98 18.98
C VAL A 222 -4.54 1.45 19.49
N VAL A 223 -4.36 2.74 19.72
CA VAL A 223 -3.03 3.31 20.03
C VAL A 223 -2.80 3.57 21.51
N ASN A 224 -3.81 4.02 22.25
CA ASN A 224 -3.77 4.16 23.70
C ASN A 224 -3.83 2.79 24.41
N GLY A 225 -4.31 1.74 23.73
CA GLY A 225 -4.38 0.39 24.27
C GLY A 225 -3.05 -0.38 24.22
N THR A 226 -2.34 -0.39 23.08
CA THR A 226 -1.32 -1.42 22.86
C THR A 226 -0.51 -1.18 21.57
N SER A 227 0.29 -0.12 21.45
CA SER A 227 1.20 -0.01 20.29
C SER A 227 2.25 -1.13 20.28
N HIS A 228 2.86 -1.41 21.44
CA HIS A 228 3.74 -2.57 21.64
C HIS A 228 2.96 -3.89 21.73
N GLY A 229 1.84 -3.92 22.47
CA GLY A 229 1.04 -5.14 22.63
C GLY A 229 0.45 -5.67 21.33
N MET A 230 -0.07 -4.81 20.44
CA MET A 230 -0.55 -5.23 19.12
C MET A 230 0.58 -5.56 18.17
N ALA A 231 1.71 -4.86 18.22
CA ALA A 231 2.89 -5.21 17.43
C ALA A 231 3.44 -6.59 17.85
N GLU A 232 3.49 -6.88 19.15
CA GLU A 232 3.85 -8.19 19.69
C GLU A 232 2.80 -9.25 19.39
N GLN A 233 1.51 -8.96 19.52
CA GLN A 233 0.44 -9.89 19.21
C GLN A 233 0.41 -10.20 17.72
N PHE A 234 0.61 -9.21 16.86
CA PHE A 234 0.78 -9.36 15.41
C PHE A 234 2.02 -10.21 15.09
N ALA A 235 3.15 -9.95 15.75
CA ALA A 235 4.37 -10.76 15.60
C ALA A 235 4.18 -12.21 16.09
N LYS A 236 3.44 -12.41 17.18
CA LYS A 236 3.10 -13.73 17.73
C LYS A 236 2.14 -14.48 16.80
N SER A 237 1.10 -13.83 16.29
CA SER A 237 0.09 -14.46 15.42
C SER A 237 0.62 -14.79 14.02
N HIS A 238 1.66 -14.10 13.55
CA HIS A 238 2.25 -14.31 12.22
C HIS A 238 3.67 -14.88 12.26
N ARG A 239 4.09 -15.48 13.38
CA ARG A 239 5.46 -15.96 13.62
C ARG A 239 6.01 -16.86 12.51
N ASN A 240 5.17 -17.65 11.85
CA ASN A 240 5.55 -18.57 10.76
C ASN A 240 5.90 -17.86 9.44
N VAL A 241 5.41 -16.65 9.21
CA VAL A 241 5.68 -15.84 8.00
C VAL A 241 7.11 -15.29 8.01
N PHE A 242 7.71 -15.20 9.20
CA PHE A 242 9.03 -14.58 9.41
C PHE A 242 10.17 -15.60 9.51
N ARG A 243 9.90 -16.90 9.35
CA ARG A 243 10.97 -17.88 9.16
C ARG A 243 11.53 -17.69 7.76
N LYS A 244 12.84 -17.40 7.66
CA LYS A 244 13.56 -17.46 6.36
C LYS A 244 13.17 -18.78 5.67
N PRO A 245 12.86 -18.77 4.36
CA PRO A 245 12.74 -20.02 3.63
C PRO A 245 14.06 -20.79 3.84
N ARG A 246 13.94 -22.06 4.25
CA ARG A 246 15.08 -22.98 4.32
C ARG A 246 15.60 -23.24 2.92
#